data_AF-A0A101FWD1-F1
#
_entry.id   AF-A0A101FWD1-F1
#
_cell.length_a   1.000
_cell.length_b   1.000
_cell.length_c   1.000
_cell.angle_alpha   90.00
_cell.angle_beta   90.00
_cell.angle_gamma   90.00
#
_symmetry.space_group_name_H-M   'P 1'
#
loop_
_entity.id
_entity.type
_entity.pdbx_description
1 polymer ?
#
loop_
_entity_poly.entity_id
_entity_poly.type
_entity_poly.pdbx_seq_one_letter_code
_entity_poly.pdbx_strand_id
1 'polypeptide(L)'
;MEYFGIVSGEAILGANLFKDLFAGIRDIVGGRSGAYEKELRRAKEIALREMEEEAKRLGANAILSVDLDYETLGQNGGMLMVSASGTAVLVE
;
A
#
# COMPACT_ATOMS: atom_id res chain seq x y z
N MET A 1 27.62 4.20 2.99
CA MET A 1 26.16 4.25 3.19
C MET A 1 25.70 5.70 3.27
N GLU A 2 24.83 6.13 2.34
CA GLU A 2 24.27 7.49 2.25
C GLU A 2 22.75 7.45 2.45
N TYR A 3 22.19 8.49 3.08
CA TYR A 3 20.76 8.60 3.37
C TYR A 3 20.13 9.73 2.55
N PHE A 4 19.04 9.43 1.84
CA PHE A 4 18.30 10.39 1.02
C PHE A 4 17.01 10.89 1.68
N GLY A 5 16.69 10.39 2.86
CA GLY A 5 15.49 10.76 3.62
C GLY A 5 14.34 9.78 3.42
N ILE A 6 13.15 10.22 3.83
CA ILE A 6 11.92 9.42 3.76
C ILE A 6 11.39 9.43 2.33
N VAL A 7 10.93 8.27 1.88
CA VAL A 7 10.18 8.09 0.63
C VAL A 7 8.87 7.38 0.94
N SER A 8 7.88 7.59 0.08
CA SER A 8 6.54 7.05 0.26
C SER A 8 5.83 6.74 -1.05
N GLY A 9 4.80 5.91 -0.98
CA GLY A 9 3.90 5.65 -2.09
C GLY A 9 2.54 5.18 -1.60
N GLU A 10 1.49 5.46 -2.37
CA GLU A 10 0.12 5.38 -1.86
C GLU A 10 -0.82 4.78 -2.90
N ALA A 11 -1.80 4.00 -2.45
CA ALA A 11 -2.84 3.47 -3.32
C ALA A 11 -4.19 3.51 -2.62
N ILE A 12 -5.20 4.10 -3.29
CA ILE A 12 -6.56 4.19 -2.77
C ILE A 12 -7.47 3.23 -3.53
N LEU A 13 -8.07 2.29 -2.79
CA LEU A 13 -9.16 1.46 -3.28
C LEU A 13 -10.48 2.24 -3.12
N GLY A 14 -11.12 2.51 -4.26
CA GLY A 14 -12.34 3.31 -4.32
C GLY A 14 -13.58 2.62 -3.74
N ALA A 15 -14.61 3.43 -3.46
CA ALA A 15 -15.76 2.99 -2.68
C ALA A 15 -16.61 1.87 -3.28
N ASN A 16 -16.71 1.83 -4.60
CA ASN A 16 -17.41 0.74 -5.28
C ASN A 16 -16.68 -0.59 -5.11
N LEU A 17 -15.35 -0.58 -5.25
CA LEU A 17 -14.52 -1.77 -5.09
C LEU A 17 -14.59 -2.27 -3.64
N PHE A 18 -14.41 -1.38 -2.67
CA PHE A 18 -14.45 -1.75 -1.26
C PHE A 18 -15.84 -2.28 -0.85
N LYS A 19 -16.92 -1.63 -1.30
CA LYS A 19 -18.30 -2.09 -1.04
C LYS A 19 -18.56 -3.48 -1.62
N ASP A 20 -18.11 -3.76 -2.83
CA ASP A 20 -18.26 -5.07 -3.47
C ASP A 20 -17.47 -6.15 -2.71
N LEU A 21 -16.27 -5.79 -2.23
CA LEU A 21 -15.47 -6.67 -1.38
C LEU A 21 -16.15 -6.97 -0.04
N PHE A 22 -16.73 -5.96 0.63
CA PHE A 22 -17.43 -6.12 1.91
C PHE A 22 -18.78 -6.82 1.77
N ALA A 23 -19.50 -6.60 0.66
CA ALA A 23 -20.76 -7.28 0.37
C ALA A 23 -20.56 -8.79 0.18
N GLY A 24 -19.40 -9.20 -0.37
CA GLY A 24 -19.03 -10.61 -0.57
C GLY A 24 -18.43 -11.32 0.65
N ILE A 25 -18.07 -10.60 1.71
CA ILE A 25 -17.42 -11.16 2.92
C ILE A 25 -18.43 -11.64 3.97
N ARG A 26 -19.74 -11.33 3.81
CA ARG A 26 -20.77 -11.62 4.82
C ARG A 26 -20.91 -13.12 5.18
N ASP A 27 -20.41 -14.02 4.34
CA ASP A 27 -20.47 -15.48 4.54
C ASP A 27 -19.10 -16.17 4.80
N ILE A 28 -17.97 -15.44 4.88
CA ILE A 28 -16.63 -16.04 4.96
C ILE A 28 -15.90 -15.59 6.22
N VAL A 29 -16.17 -16.29 7.31
CA VAL A 29 -15.30 -16.31 8.49
C VAL A 29 -14.01 -17.05 8.12
N GLY A 30 -12.93 -16.29 7.89
CA GLY A 30 -11.56 -16.77 8.17
C GLY A 30 -10.83 -17.61 7.12
N GLY A 31 -10.70 -17.19 5.85
CA GLY A 31 -9.59 -17.81 5.10
C GLY A 31 -9.22 -17.45 3.68
N ARG A 32 -10.05 -16.74 2.88
CA ARG A 32 -9.67 -16.15 1.58
C ARG A 32 -10.90 -15.72 0.79
N SER A 33 -11.29 -14.46 0.91
CA SER A 33 -12.09 -13.83 -0.14
C SER A 33 -11.12 -13.49 -1.26
N GLY A 34 -10.87 -14.39 -2.20
CA GLY A 34 -9.79 -14.25 -3.21
C GLY A 34 -9.81 -12.93 -3.98
N ALA A 35 -10.99 -12.32 -4.14
CA ALA A 35 -11.12 -10.98 -4.71
C ALA A 35 -10.56 -9.87 -3.79
N TYR A 36 -10.85 -9.92 -2.49
CA TYR A 36 -10.36 -8.93 -1.51
C TYR A 36 -8.83 -8.97 -1.39
N GLU A 37 -8.27 -10.17 -1.22
CA GLU A 37 -6.80 -10.34 -1.15
C GLU A 37 -6.11 -9.88 -2.44
N LYS A 38 -6.72 -10.11 -3.59
CA LYS A 38 -6.18 -9.70 -4.89
C LYS A 38 -6.13 -8.18 -5.00
N GLU A 39 -7.20 -7.48 -4.65
CA GLU A 39 -7.25 -6.02 -4.75
C GLU A 39 -6.36 -5.36 -3.68
N LEU A 40 -6.31 -5.88 -2.46
CA LEU A 40 -5.35 -5.44 -1.45
C LEU A 40 -3.91 -5.63 -1.92
N ARG A 41 -3.59 -6.79 -2.50
CA ARG A 41 -2.25 -7.07 -3.03
C ARG A 41 -1.89 -6.07 -4.12
N ARG A 42 -2.82 -5.81 -5.03
CA ARG A 42 -2.63 -4.83 -6.11
C ARG A 42 -2.36 -3.44 -5.56
N ALA A 43 -3.14 -2.98 -4.59
CA ALA A 43 -2.93 -1.68 -3.96
C ALA A 43 -1.56 -1.59 -3.27
N LYS A 44 -1.16 -2.64 -2.53
CA LYS A 44 0.18 -2.73 -1.93
C LYS A 44 1.29 -2.67 -3.00
N GLU A 45 1.15 -3.40 -4.10
CA GLU A 45 2.13 -3.39 -5.19
C GLU A 45 2.25 -2.01 -5.86
N ILE A 46 1.16 -1.25 -5.95
CA ILE A 46 1.17 0.12 -6.46
C ILE A 46 1.91 1.04 -5.48
N ALA A 47 1.53 1.02 -4.19
CA ALA A 47 2.15 1.84 -3.16
C ALA A 47 3.67 1.58 -3.05
N LEU A 48 4.08 0.31 -3.03
CA LEU A 48 5.51 -0.04 -3.01
C LEU A 48 6.24 0.42 -4.27
N ARG A 49 5.61 0.30 -5.45
CA ARG A 49 6.22 0.74 -6.70
C ARG A 49 6.45 2.25 -6.73
N GLU A 50 5.47 3.04 -6.29
CA GLU A 50 5.63 4.50 -6.20
C GLU A 50 6.76 4.89 -5.26
N MET A 51 6.85 4.24 -4.08
CA MET A 51 7.93 4.43 -3.12
C MET A 51 9.31 4.04 -3.70
N GLU A 52 9.38 2.93 -4.45
CA GLU A 52 10.60 2.53 -5.17
C GLU A 52 10.99 3.51 -6.28
N GLU A 53 10.03 4.02 -7.03
CA GLU A 53 10.27 5.01 -8.08
C GLU A 53 10.78 6.32 -7.49
N GLU A 54 10.26 6.74 -6.33
CA GLU A 54 10.78 7.88 -5.58
C GLU A 54 12.22 7.67 -5.13
N ALA A 55 12.52 6.53 -4.49
CA ALA A 55 13.88 6.20 -4.07
C ALA A 55 14.87 6.17 -5.26
N LYS A 56 14.45 5.61 -6.40
CA LYS A 56 15.26 5.59 -7.64
C LYS A 56 15.55 6.99 -8.16
N ARG A 57 14.59 7.92 -8.10
CA ARG A 57 14.80 9.33 -8.50
C ARG A 57 15.83 10.03 -7.64
N LEU A 58 15.98 9.62 -6.39
CA LEU A 58 16.98 10.14 -5.45
C LEU A 58 18.36 9.48 -5.61
N GLY A 59 18.49 8.44 -6.44
CA GLY A 59 19.75 7.69 -6.59
C GLY A 59 19.96 6.60 -5.54
N ALA A 60 18.94 6.30 -4.73
CA ALA A 60 19.01 5.22 -3.75
C ALA A 60 19.02 3.84 -4.42
N ASN A 61 19.68 2.87 -3.79
CA ASN A 61 19.68 1.47 -4.22
C ASN A 61 18.97 0.53 -3.23
N ALA A 62 18.55 1.04 -2.07
CA ALA A 62 17.76 0.32 -1.09
C ALA A 62 16.81 1.26 -0.33
N ILE A 63 15.78 0.67 0.28
CA ILE A 63 14.85 1.33 1.19
C ILE A 63 14.85 0.53 2.49
N LEU A 64 15.11 1.20 3.61
CA LEU A 64 15.17 0.59 4.93
C LEU A 64 13.96 0.97 5.78
N SER A 65 13.67 0.13 6.77
CA SER A 65 12.57 0.35 7.73
C SER A 65 11.24 0.62 7.03
N VAL A 66 10.92 -0.21 6.02
CA VAL A 66 9.66 -0.10 5.29
C VAL A 66 8.49 -0.39 6.24
N ASP A 67 7.53 0.51 6.26
CA ASP A 67 6.26 0.37 6.96
C ASP A 67 5.08 0.40 5.98
N LEU A 68 4.02 -0.32 6.32
CA LEU A 68 2.81 -0.45 5.51
C LEU A 68 1.57 -0.22 6.35
N ASP A 69 0.89 0.89 6.08
CA ASP A 69 -0.32 1.29 6.78
C ASP A 69 -1.57 1.12 5.91
N TYR A 70 -2.67 0.74 6.56
CA TYR A 70 -3.98 0.57 5.96
C TYR A 70 -4.99 1.45 6.68
N GLU A 71 -5.59 2.41 5.98
CA GLU A 71 -6.53 3.36 6.57
C GLU A 71 -7.85 3.39 5.81
N THR A 72 -8.97 3.29 6.54
CA THR A 72 -10.29 3.48 5.93
C THR A 72 -10.59 4.97 5.81
N LEU A 73 -10.95 5.41 4.61
CA LEU A 73 -11.25 6.81 4.30
C LEU A 73 -12.74 7.04 4.00
N GLY A 74 -13.19 8.27 4.21
CA GLY A 74 -14.55 8.74 3.95
C GLY A 74 -15.52 8.54 5.12
N GLN A 75 -16.61 9.32 5.14
CA GLN A 75 -17.56 9.38 6.27
C GLN A 75 -18.19 8.02 6.65
N ASN A 76 -18.26 7.08 5.70
CA ASN A 76 -18.81 5.74 5.90
C ASN A 76 -17.74 4.63 5.82
N GLY A 77 -16.44 4.98 5.88
CA GLY A 77 -15.35 4.02 5.69
C GLY A 77 -15.40 3.33 4.31
N GLY A 78 -15.86 4.07 3.30
CA GLY A 78 -16.12 3.51 1.99
C GLY A 78 -14.86 3.22 1.20
N MET A 79 -13.74 3.86 1.50
CA MET A 79 -12.48 3.68 0.76
C MET A 79 -11.42 3.09 1.67
N LEU A 80 -10.40 2.49 1.08
CA LEU A 80 -9.22 2.00 1.80
C LEU A 80 -7.97 2.56 1.15
N MET A 81 -7.16 3.25 1.94
CA MET A 81 -5.83 3.70 1.56
C MET A 81 -4.81 2.67 2.03
N VAL A 82 -3.85 2.37 1.17
CA VAL A 82 -2.63 1.64 1.49
C VAL A 82 -1.48 2.62 1.32
N SER A 83 -0.74 2.87 2.39
CA SER A 83 0.45 3.72 2.36
C SER A 83 1.68 2.87 2.64
N ALA A 84 2.73 3.07 1.85
CA ALA A 84 4.05 2.52 2.10
C ALA A 84 5.00 3.68 2.39
N SER A 85 5.83 3.55 3.42
CA SER A 85 6.88 4.52 3.72
C SER A 85 8.17 3.83 4.14
N GLY A 86 9.30 4.51 3.98
CA GLY A 86 10.60 3.99 4.39
C GLY A 86 11.70 5.02 4.21
N THR A 87 12.94 4.64 4.51
CA THR A 87 14.11 5.51 4.35
C THR A 87 14.94 5.08 3.15
N ALA A 88 15.08 5.94 2.15
CA ALA A 88 15.88 5.68 0.97
C ALA A 88 17.37 5.85 1.27
N VAL A 89 18.19 4.87 0.87
CA VAL A 89 19.63 4.83 1.13
C VAL A 89 20.43 4.30 -0.06
N LEU A 90 21.70 4.71 -0.14
CA LEU A 90 22.72 4.04 -0.97
C LEU A 90 23.59 3.18 -0.05
N VAL A 91 23.58 1.87 -0.26
CA VAL A 91 24.46 0.91 0.43
C VAL A 91 25.58 0.48 -0.53
N GLU A 92 26.81 0.41 -0.03
CA GLU A 92 28.00 -0.07 -0.77
C GLU A 92 28.31 -1.53 -0.43
#